data_AF-A0A944BVT0-F1
#
_entry.id   AF-A0A944BVT0-F1
#
_cell.length_a   1.000
_cell.length_b   1.000
_cell.length_c   1.000
_cell.angle_alpha   90.00
_cell.angle_beta   90.00
_cell.angle_gamma   90.00
#
_symmetry.space_group_name_H-M   'P 1'
#
loop_
_entity.id
_entity.type
_entity.pdbx_description
1 polymer ?
#
loop_
_entity_poly.entity_id
_entity_poly.type
_entity_poly.pdbx_seq_one_letter_code
_entity_poly.pdbx_strand_id
1 'polypeptide(L)'
;MKCSRNFWQLAQGEEPGAANLYIYNNVEADGVDFWSGKEIKSETSAQHFREELEKLGDVKQINVYINSKGGDVGEGIGIYSQLKRHKAHKTAYIDGYACSIASVIPMACDEVVISPPATMMIHPAWSFAMGNAEELRKTADDLDKITESTKQAYLLKSGGKISAAKLTELMNAETWLTAKECIKYGFADRLLGEAESEPEEPEKKEPDEEPEPDSDGEPEKPDKEKEDFTEKAMSIIGDFFM
;
A
#
# COMPACT_ATOMS: atom_id res chain seq x y z
N MET A 1 34.54 -4.16 -35.49
CA MET A 1 33.27 -3.64 -34.93
C MET A 1 32.84 -4.57 -33.79
N LYS A 2 33.06 -4.16 -32.53
CA LYS A 2 32.54 -4.89 -31.37
C LYS A 2 31.09 -4.46 -31.18
N CYS A 3 30.17 -5.40 -31.35
CA CYS A 3 28.77 -5.23 -31.03
C CYS A 3 28.64 -5.29 -29.49
N SER A 4 28.53 -4.14 -28.83
CA SER A 4 28.15 -4.11 -27.41
C SER A 4 26.63 -4.25 -27.34
N ARG A 5 26.15 -5.40 -26.87
CA ARG A 5 24.75 -5.59 -26.48
C ARG A 5 24.54 -4.83 -25.17
N ASN A 6 23.86 -3.69 -25.23
CA ASN A 6 23.28 -3.02 -24.07
C ASN A 6 22.11 -3.89 -23.59
N PHE A 7 22.14 -4.37 -22.35
CA PHE A 7 21.17 -5.38 -21.92
C PHE A 7 19.91 -4.83 -21.26
N TRP A 8 19.82 -3.57 -20.83
CA TRP A 8 18.55 -2.94 -20.43
C TRP A 8 18.59 -1.42 -20.66
N GLN A 9 17.48 -0.87 -21.15
CA GLN A 9 17.32 0.55 -21.48
C GLN A 9 15.92 0.96 -21.02
N LEU A 10 15.80 2.11 -20.36
CA LEU A 10 14.54 2.82 -20.17
C LEU A 10 13.89 2.99 -21.55
N ALA A 11 12.82 2.25 -21.81
CA ALA A 11 11.99 2.46 -22.98
C ALA A 11 10.95 3.52 -22.63
N GLN A 12 10.77 4.51 -23.50
CA GLN A 12 9.48 5.19 -23.58
C GLN A 12 8.40 4.10 -23.62
N GLY A 13 7.33 4.25 -22.85
CA GLY A 13 6.25 3.25 -22.85
C GLY A 13 5.86 2.92 -24.29
N GLU A 14 5.51 1.66 -24.55
CA GLU A 14 5.01 1.24 -25.87
C GLU A 14 3.76 2.07 -26.28
N GLU A 15 3.11 2.72 -25.31
CA GLU A 15 2.00 3.65 -25.43
C GLU A 15 2.47 5.13 -25.42
N PRO A 16 2.01 5.98 -26.37
CA PRO A 16 2.31 7.41 -26.37
C PRO A 16 1.88 8.09 -25.06
N GLY A 17 2.83 8.66 -24.32
CA GLY A 17 2.57 9.42 -23.08
C GLY A 17 2.68 8.63 -21.77
N ALA A 18 3.15 7.38 -21.84
CA ALA A 18 3.53 6.57 -20.68
C ALA A 18 5.06 6.46 -20.55
N ALA A 19 5.56 6.47 -19.31
CA ALA A 19 6.95 6.22 -18.98
C ALA A 19 7.11 4.93 -18.18
N ASN A 20 8.17 4.17 -18.45
CA ASN A 20 8.50 2.96 -17.71
C ASN A 20 9.78 3.19 -16.89
N LEU A 21 9.73 2.86 -15.61
CA LEU A 21 10.84 2.94 -14.65
C LEU A 21 11.09 1.56 -14.05
N TYR A 22 12.35 1.17 -13.86
CA TYR A 22 12.72 -0.16 -13.40
C TYR A 22 13.59 -0.09 -12.14
N ILE A 23 13.17 -0.77 -11.07
CA ILE A 23 13.90 -0.90 -9.80
C ILE A 23 14.25 -2.39 -9.62
N TYR A 24 15.27 -2.84 -10.35
CA TYR A 24 15.69 -4.26 -10.39
C TYR A 24 17.01 -4.52 -9.67
N ASN A 25 17.71 -3.45 -9.28
CA ASN A 25 18.89 -3.50 -8.43
C ASN A 25 18.53 -3.09 -7.00
N ASN A 26 19.50 -3.20 -6.09
CA ASN A 26 19.36 -2.63 -4.76
C ASN A 26 19.12 -1.12 -4.85
N VAL A 27 18.37 -0.56 -3.90
CA VAL A 27 18.16 0.88 -3.78
C VAL A 27 19.36 1.47 -3.05
N GLU A 28 20.24 2.16 -3.76
CA GLU A 28 21.53 2.59 -3.21
C GLU A 28 21.84 4.02 -3.68
N ALA A 29 22.50 4.79 -2.83
CA ALA A 29 22.99 6.12 -3.17
C ALA A 29 24.19 6.03 -4.13
N ASP A 30 24.60 7.15 -4.69
CA ASP A 30 25.86 7.24 -5.43
C ASP A 30 27.03 6.85 -4.51
N GLY A 31 27.93 6.02 -5.03
CA GLY A 31 29.05 5.46 -4.29
C GLY A 31 30.39 6.02 -4.76
N VAL A 32 31.46 5.60 -4.10
CA VAL A 32 32.83 5.84 -4.54
C VAL A 32 33.57 4.51 -4.57
N ASP A 33 34.20 4.21 -5.70
CA ASP A 33 35.06 3.05 -5.84
C ASP A 33 36.27 3.19 -4.90
N PHE A 34 36.39 2.27 -3.95
CA PHE A 34 37.40 2.34 -2.90
C PHE A 34 38.85 2.31 -3.45
N TRP A 35 39.07 1.63 -4.57
CA TRP A 35 40.42 1.44 -5.14
C TRP A 35 40.83 2.58 -6.07
N SER A 36 39.90 3.16 -6.81
CA SER A 36 40.17 4.19 -7.82
C SER A 36 39.73 5.59 -7.41
N GLY A 37 38.97 5.74 -6.33
CA GLY A 37 38.40 7.01 -5.88
C GLY A 37 37.37 7.61 -6.85
N LYS A 38 36.92 6.82 -7.84
CA LYS A 38 35.95 7.29 -8.84
C LYS A 38 34.53 7.19 -8.30
N GLU A 39 33.74 8.22 -8.61
CA GLU A 39 32.31 8.22 -8.33
C GLU A 39 31.60 7.14 -9.15
N ILE A 40 30.79 6.33 -8.48
CA ILE A 40 29.91 5.33 -9.07
C ILE A 40 28.50 5.88 -8.95
N LYS A 41 27.92 6.29 -10.07
CA LYS A 41 26.52 6.71 -10.09
C LYS A 41 25.62 5.50 -9.97
N SER A 42 24.67 5.58 -9.05
CA SER A 42 23.64 4.57 -8.86
C SER A 42 22.44 4.91 -9.73
N GLU A 43 22.01 3.95 -10.54
CA GLU A 43 20.79 4.06 -11.35
C GLU A 43 19.51 3.89 -10.51
N THR A 44 19.64 3.50 -9.25
CA THR A 44 18.55 3.30 -8.29
C THR A 44 18.60 4.29 -7.12
N SER A 45 19.40 5.35 -7.23
CA SER A 45 19.38 6.45 -6.27
C SER A 45 18.17 7.37 -6.48
N ALA A 46 17.72 8.02 -5.42
CA ALA A 46 16.70 9.06 -5.48
C ALA A 46 17.15 10.24 -6.36
N GLN A 47 18.45 10.53 -6.43
CA GLN A 47 18.97 11.57 -7.32
C GLN A 47 18.76 11.18 -8.79
N HIS A 48 19.19 9.98 -9.18
CA HIS A 48 19.00 9.50 -10.54
C HIS A 48 17.51 9.45 -10.90
N PHE A 49 16.68 8.96 -9.99
CA PHE A 49 15.23 8.91 -10.18
C PHE A 49 14.63 10.29 -10.43
N ARG A 50 15.06 11.31 -9.69
CA ARG A 50 14.61 12.71 -9.90
C ARG A 50 14.99 13.21 -11.28
N GLU A 51 16.24 12.99 -11.69
CA GLU A 51 16.75 13.42 -13.00
C GLU A 51 16.00 12.74 -14.14
N GLU A 52 15.65 11.46 -14.00
CA GLU A 52 14.84 10.76 -14.99
C GLU A 52 13.40 11.29 -15.03
N LEU A 53 12.76 11.50 -13.88
CA LEU A 53 11.41 12.10 -13.82
C LEU A 53 11.36 13.49 -14.48
N GLU A 54 12.40 14.31 -14.29
CA GLU A 54 12.48 15.65 -14.92
C GLU A 54 12.58 15.58 -16.45
N LYS A 55 13.18 14.52 -17.00
CA LYS A 55 13.31 14.32 -18.46
C LYS A 55 12.01 13.86 -19.12
N LEU A 56 11.09 13.24 -18.37
CA LEU A 56 9.84 12.70 -18.91
C LEU A 56 8.90 13.80 -19.44
N GLY A 57 8.99 15.03 -18.91
CA GLY A 57 8.07 16.10 -19.26
C GLY A 57 6.65 15.82 -18.76
N ASP A 58 5.63 16.18 -19.55
CA ASP A 58 4.22 16.02 -19.16
C ASP A 58 3.70 14.62 -19.54
N VAL A 59 4.15 13.61 -18.80
CA VAL A 59 3.62 12.23 -18.90
C VAL A 59 2.36 12.06 -18.07
N LYS A 60 1.41 11.29 -18.60
CA LYS A 60 0.15 11.01 -17.90
C LYS A 60 0.18 9.71 -17.11
N GLN A 61 1.05 8.78 -17.50
CA GLN A 61 1.21 7.48 -16.85
C GLN A 61 2.69 7.20 -16.58
N ILE A 62 2.97 6.66 -15.39
CA ILE A 62 4.27 6.12 -15.01
C ILE A 62 4.09 4.69 -14.53
N ASN A 63 4.75 3.74 -15.18
CA ASN A 63 4.80 2.35 -14.77
C ASN A 63 6.11 2.10 -14.03
N VAL A 64 6.05 1.58 -12.81
CA VAL A 64 7.23 1.29 -11.98
C VAL A 64 7.35 -0.22 -11.79
N TYR A 65 8.30 -0.84 -12.47
CA TYR A 65 8.56 -2.27 -12.38
C TYR A 65 9.58 -2.56 -11.27
N ILE A 66 9.27 -3.49 -10.38
CA ILE A 66 10.05 -3.75 -9.16
C ILE A 66 10.42 -5.24 -9.08
N ASN A 67 11.72 -5.46 -8.90
CA ASN A 67 12.31 -6.76 -8.60
C ASN A 67 13.59 -6.56 -7.78
N SER A 68 13.45 -6.13 -6.53
CA SER A 68 14.56 -5.62 -5.72
C SER A 68 14.52 -6.09 -4.27
N LYS A 69 15.71 -6.29 -3.70
CA LYS A 69 15.91 -6.68 -2.30
C LYS A 69 15.81 -5.49 -1.32
N GLY A 70 15.66 -4.28 -1.84
CA GLY A 70 15.73 -3.05 -1.06
C GLY A 70 17.15 -2.50 -0.99
N GLY A 71 17.49 -1.83 0.12
CA GLY A 71 18.74 -1.11 0.28
C GLY A 71 18.58 0.05 1.26
N ASP A 72 19.10 1.22 0.90
CA ASP A 72 19.08 2.41 1.74
C ASP A 72 17.67 2.97 1.95
N VAL A 73 17.31 3.18 3.22
CA VAL A 73 15.99 3.67 3.62
C VAL A 73 15.76 5.11 3.17
N GLY A 74 16.79 5.96 3.25
CA GLY A 74 16.70 7.36 2.84
C GLY A 74 16.45 7.51 1.35
N GLU A 75 17.20 6.77 0.52
CA GLU A 75 17.03 6.76 -0.93
C GLU A 75 15.63 6.28 -1.32
N GLY A 76 15.16 5.17 -0.74
CA GLY A 76 13.83 4.65 -1.05
C GLY A 76 12.68 5.55 -0.59
N ILE A 77 12.78 6.19 0.58
CA ILE A 77 11.80 7.22 1.00
C ILE A 77 11.88 8.46 0.10
N GLY A 78 13.06 8.82 -0.39
CA GLY A 78 13.25 9.85 -1.40
C GLY A 78 12.47 9.55 -2.67
N ILE A 79 12.63 8.34 -3.22
CA ILE A 79 11.91 7.86 -4.41
C ILE A 79 10.39 7.85 -4.15
N TYR A 80 9.95 7.27 -3.02
CA TYR A 80 8.54 7.27 -2.60
C TYR A 80 7.95 8.69 -2.63
N SER A 81 8.67 9.66 -2.07
CA SER A 81 8.22 11.05 -1.99
C SER A 81 8.17 11.73 -3.36
N GLN A 82 9.11 11.42 -4.24
CA GLN A 82 9.11 11.93 -5.62
C GLN A 82 7.92 11.39 -6.40
N LEU A 83 7.64 10.09 -6.31
CA LEU A 83 6.48 9.45 -6.94
C LEU A 83 5.17 10.02 -6.41
N LYS A 84 5.01 10.20 -5.09
CA LYS A 84 3.80 10.80 -4.51
C LYS A 84 3.56 12.25 -4.95
N ARG A 85 4.61 13.02 -5.24
CA ARG A 85 4.48 14.40 -5.75
C ARG A 85 4.18 14.47 -7.24
N HIS A 86 4.47 13.41 -8.00
CA HIS A 86 4.29 13.42 -9.44
C HIS A 86 2.79 13.37 -9.80
N LYS A 87 2.38 14.16 -10.81
CA LYS A 87 0.97 14.32 -11.21
C LYS A 87 0.43 13.21 -12.10
N ALA A 88 1.31 12.53 -12.85
CA ALA A 88 0.95 11.34 -13.61
C ALA A 88 0.25 10.32 -12.70
N HIS A 89 -0.60 9.48 -13.30
CA HIS A 89 -1.05 8.26 -12.66
C HIS A 89 0.11 7.25 -12.62
N LYS A 90 0.30 6.56 -11.49
CA LYS A 90 1.41 5.63 -11.28
C LYS A 90 0.88 4.23 -11.01
N THR A 91 1.31 3.28 -11.82
CA THR A 91 1.08 1.85 -11.58
C THR A 91 2.40 1.17 -11.25
N ALA A 92 2.50 0.55 -10.08
CA ALA A 92 3.63 -0.30 -9.74
C ALA A 92 3.36 -1.75 -10.14
N TYR A 93 4.37 -2.43 -10.66
CA TYR A 93 4.35 -3.84 -11.02
C TYR A 93 5.42 -4.58 -10.22
N ILE A 94 5.00 -5.55 -9.41
CA ILE A 94 5.92 -6.40 -8.65
C ILE A 94 6.08 -7.71 -9.42
N ASP A 95 7.19 -7.82 -10.16
CA ASP A 95 7.39 -8.91 -11.12
C ASP A 95 7.94 -10.19 -10.48
N GLY A 96 8.82 -10.04 -9.49
CA GLY A 96 9.49 -11.13 -8.80
C GLY A 96 9.43 -10.98 -7.28
N TYR A 97 10.17 -10.01 -6.74
CA TYR A 97 10.07 -9.68 -5.32
C TYR A 97 10.28 -8.18 -5.06
N ALA A 98 9.62 -7.70 -4.02
CA ALA A 98 9.91 -6.38 -3.44
C ALA A 98 10.20 -6.58 -1.95
N CYS A 99 11.44 -6.40 -1.54
CA CYS A 99 11.86 -6.64 -0.15
C CYS A 99 12.34 -5.36 0.51
N SER A 100 12.17 -5.26 1.83
CA SER A 100 12.66 -4.13 2.61
C SER A 100 12.16 -2.81 2.02
N ILE A 101 12.99 -1.77 1.91
CA ILE A 101 12.60 -0.48 1.36
C ILE A 101 12.01 -0.54 -0.06
N ALA A 102 12.37 -1.54 -0.87
CA ALA A 102 11.77 -1.70 -2.21
C ALA A 102 10.29 -2.07 -2.14
N SER A 103 9.81 -2.67 -1.03
CA SER A 103 8.38 -2.92 -0.80
C SER A 103 7.62 -1.69 -0.29
N VAL A 104 8.33 -0.63 0.13
CA VAL A 104 7.73 0.65 0.54
C VAL A 104 7.46 1.54 -0.68
N ILE A 105 8.38 1.57 -1.65
CA ILE A 105 8.26 2.38 -2.88
C ILE A 105 6.91 2.21 -3.60
N PRO A 106 6.37 1.00 -3.85
CA PRO A 106 5.11 0.84 -4.57
C PRO A 106 3.91 1.42 -3.81
N MET A 107 4.02 1.62 -2.49
CA MET A 107 2.97 2.29 -1.70
C MET A 107 2.79 3.77 -2.12
N ALA A 108 3.76 4.35 -2.83
CA ALA A 108 3.66 5.66 -3.44
C ALA A 108 2.71 5.71 -4.64
N CYS A 109 2.52 4.57 -5.31
CA CYS A 109 1.73 4.49 -6.54
C CYS A 109 0.22 4.53 -6.27
N ASP A 110 -0.54 4.84 -7.31
CA ASP A 110 -2.00 4.85 -7.25
C ASP A 110 -2.51 3.41 -7.29
N GLU A 111 -1.92 2.60 -8.17
CA GLU A 111 -2.19 1.18 -8.33
C GLU A 111 -0.92 0.34 -8.12
N VAL A 112 -1.06 -0.84 -7.53
CA VAL A 112 -0.02 -1.84 -7.33
C VAL A 112 -0.53 -3.19 -7.85
N VAL A 113 0.08 -3.66 -8.92
CA VAL A 113 -0.16 -4.96 -9.54
C VAL A 113 0.96 -5.90 -9.11
N ILE A 114 0.61 -7.09 -8.62
CA ILE A 114 1.60 -8.09 -8.19
C ILE A 114 1.47 -9.37 -9.02
N SER A 115 2.60 -9.86 -9.52
CA SER A 115 2.65 -11.13 -10.22
C SER A 115 2.24 -12.28 -9.29
N PRO A 116 1.42 -13.26 -9.70
CA PRO A 116 1.00 -14.38 -8.84
C PRO A 116 2.14 -15.14 -8.13
N PRO A 117 3.30 -15.43 -8.77
CA PRO A 117 4.44 -16.04 -8.08
C PRO A 117 5.30 -15.05 -7.29
N ALA A 118 5.01 -13.75 -7.33
CA ALA A 118 5.82 -12.74 -6.66
C ALA A 118 5.50 -12.65 -5.16
N THR A 119 6.48 -12.13 -4.42
CA THR A 119 6.41 -11.98 -2.96
C THR A 119 6.89 -10.61 -2.51
N MET A 120 6.34 -10.12 -1.40
CA MET A 120 6.89 -8.97 -0.69
C MET A 120 7.50 -9.39 0.64
N MET A 121 8.66 -8.84 1.02
CA MET A 121 9.23 -9.05 2.35
C MET A 121 9.28 -7.74 3.11
N ILE A 122 8.71 -7.75 4.32
CA ILE A 122 8.66 -6.58 5.21
C ILE A 122 9.37 -6.89 6.53
N HIS A 123 10.14 -5.93 7.02
CA HIS A 123 10.90 -6.02 8.26
C HIS A 123 11.22 -4.61 8.81
N PRO A 124 11.68 -4.46 10.07
CA PRO A 124 12.05 -3.17 10.62
C PRO A 124 13.26 -2.57 9.91
N ALA A 125 13.53 -1.29 10.14
CA ALA A 125 14.80 -0.71 9.72
C ALA A 125 15.95 -1.41 10.45
N TRP A 126 17.03 -1.68 9.72
CA TRP A 126 18.22 -2.34 10.27
C TRP A 126 19.46 -1.51 9.98
N SER A 127 20.47 -1.63 10.84
CA SER A 127 21.79 -1.03 10.63
C SER A 127 22.84 -1.81 11.41
N PHE A 128 24.10 -1.55 11.12
CA PHE A 128 25.23 -2.03 11.91
C PHE A 128 25.79 -0.90 12.77
N ALA A 129 25.99 -1.15 14.07
CA ALA A 129 26.51 -0.16 15.00
C ALA A 129 27.57 -0.77 15.92
N MET A 130 28.57 0.04 16.28
CA MET A 130 29.62 -0.30 17.22
C MET A 130 29.95 0.94 18.05
N GLY A 131 29.94 0.81 19.37
CA GLY A 131 30.12 1.94 20.27
C GLY A 131 29.88 1.56 21.74
N ASN A 132 29.83 2.57 22.60
CA ASN A 132 29.50 2.41 24.00
C ASN A 132 27.98 2.19 24.21
N ALA A 133 27.57 1.91 25.45
CA ALA A 133 26.18 1.58 25.76
C ALA A 133 25.18 2.73 25.51
N GLU A 134 25.60 3.98 25.55
CA GLU A 134 24.75 5.13 25.23
C GLU A 134 24.55 5.25 23.72
N GLU A 135 25.64 5.12 22.96
CA GLU A 135 25.61 5.15 21.48
C GLU A 135 24.73 4.04 20.91
N LEU A 136 24.88 2.81 21.41
CA LEU A 136 24.08 1.66 20.95
C LEU A 136 22.58 1.82 21.25
N ARG A 137 22.22 2.37 22.43
CA ARG A 137 20.82 2.67 22.75
C ARG A 137 20.26 3.76 21.86
N LYS A 138 21.03 4.83 21.64
CA LYS A 138 20.64 5.90 20.72
C LYS A 138 20.39 5.36 19.31
N THR A 139 21.25 4.48 18.80
CA THR A 139 21.03 3.86 17.49
C THR A 139 19.76 3.02 17.46
N ALA A 140 19.45 2.24 18.50
CA ALA A 140 18.20 1.51 18.60
C ALA A 140 16.98 2.45 18.58
N ASP A 141 17.00 3.52 19.38
CA ASP A 141 15.92 4.52 19.42
C ASP A 141 15.70 5.21 18.07
N ASP A 142 16.78 5.45 17.32
CA ASP A 142 16.70 6.03 15.98
C ASP A 142 16.12 5.03 14.96
N LEU A 143 16.49 3.75 15.04
CA LEU A 143 15.92 2.69 14.20
C LEU A 143 14.42 2.49 14.45
N ASP A 144 13.97 2.60 15.70
CA ASP A 144 12.54 2.55 16.03
C ASP A 144 11.76 3.68 15.35
N LYS A 145 12.29 4.91 15.37
CA LYS A 145 11.68 6.06 14.68
C LYS A 145 11.66 5.89 13.17
N ILE A 146 12.74 5.38 12.58
CA ILE A 146 12.81 5.12 11.14
C ILE A 146 11.79 4.05 10.76
N THR A 147 11.68 2.98 11.54
CA THR A 147 10.69 1.91 11.36
C THR A 147 9.27 2.44 11.45
N GLU A 148 8.97 3.30 12.42
CA GLU A 148 7.64 3.89 12.54
C GLU A 148 7.32 4.81 11.34
N SER A 149 8.31 5.54 10.83
CA SER A 149 8.17 6.35 9.62
C SER A 149 7.86 5.51 8.39
N THR A 150 8.60 4.42 8.15
CA THR A 150 8.38 3.53 6.99
C THR A 150 7.04 2.81 7.07
N LYS A 151 6.59 2.43 8.28
CA LYS A 151 5.27 1.84 8.50
C LYS A 151 4.12 2.69 7.96
N GLN A 152 4.23 4.01 8.03
CA GLN A 152 3.16 4.91 7.58
C GLN A 152 2.81 4.72 6.11
N ALA A 153 3.80 4.42 5.26
CA ALA A 153 3.55 4.17 3.84
C ALA A 153 2.61 2.97 3.62
N TYR A 154 2.84 1.86 4.33
CA TYR A 154 1.96 0.69 4.26
C TYR A 154 0.57 0.99 4.83
N LEU A 155 0.50 1.66 5.97
CA LEU A 155 -0.77 1.98 6.61
C LEU A 155 -1.64 2.87 5.71
N LEU A 156 -1.03 3.88 5.08
CA LEU A 156 -1.72 4.76 4.13
C LEU A 156 -2.20 3.98 2.90
N LYS A 157 -1.35 3.16 2.28
CA LYS A 157 -1.74 2.37 1.10
C LYS A 157 -2.79 1.29 1.41
N SER A 158 -2.73 0.70 2.61
CA SER A 158 -3.64 -0.38 3.01
C SER A 158 -5.10 0.04 3.09
N GLY A 159 -5.39 1.33 3.24
CA GLY A 159 -6.75 1.84 3.41
C GLY A 159 -7.48 1.26 4.64
N GLY A 160 -6.74 0.81 5.66
CA GLY A 160 -7.31 0.20 6.87
C GLY A 160 -7.55 -1.31 6.80
N LYS A 161 -7.15 -1.99 5.72
CA LYS A 161 -7.24 -3.46 5.61
C LYS A 161 -6.33 -4.21 6.57
N ILE A 162 -5.32 -3.54 7.14
CA ILE A 162 -4.44 -4.07 8.18
C ILE A 162 -4.34 -3.07 9.34
N SER A 163 -4.37 -3.58 10.57
CA SER A 163 -4.15 -2.74 11.75
C SER A 163 -2.66 -2.44 11.95
N ALA A 164 -2.36 -1.29 12.58
CA ALA A 164 -0.98 -0.94 12.92
C ALA A 164 -0.28 -2.00 13.79
N ALA A 165 -1.02 -2.61 14.73
CA ALA A 165 -0.51 -3.69 15.57
C ALA A 165 -0.15 -4.93 14.74
N LYS A 166 -1.02 -5.33 13.78
CA LYS A 166 -0.74 -6.49 12.93
C LYS A 166 0.43 -6.23 11.98
N LEU A 167 0.53 -5.02 11.42
CA LEU A 167 1.68 -4.63 10.60
C LEU A 167 2.99 -4.73 11.41
N THR A 168 3.01 -4.21 12.64
CA THR A 168 4.18 -4.33 13.53
C THR A 168 4.53 -5.79 13.81
N GLU A 169 3.54 -6.65 14.08
CA GLU A 169 3.78 -8.08 14.28
C GLU A 169 4.46 -8.72 13.06
N LEU A 170 3.93 -8.47 11.85
CA LEU A 170 4.49 -9.02 10.61
C LEU A 170 5.89 -8.50 10.32
N MET A 171 6.14 -7.20 10.52
CA MET A 171 7.47 -6.62 10.33
C MET A 171 8.47 -7.21 11.32
N ASN A 172 8.15 -7.25 12.61
CA ASN A 172 9.06 -7.80 13.64
C ASN A 172 9.41 -9.29 13.39
N ALA A 173 8.56 -10.01 12.66
CA ALA A 173 8.79 -11.40 12.28
C ALA A 173 9.55 -11.58 10.94
N GLU A 174 10.00 -10.49 10.30
CA GLU A 174 10.64 -10.50 8.97
C GLU A 174 9.84 -11.29 7.94
N THR A 175 8.56 -10.92 7.77
CA THR A 175 7.60 -11.76 7.06
C THR A 175 7.73 -11.65 5.54
N TRP A 176 7.74 -12.80 4.88
CA TRP A 176 7.47 -12.94 3.45
C TRP A 176 5.97 -13.11 3.20
N LEU A 177 5.43 -12.24 2.37
CA LEU A 177 4.02 -12.17 2.00
C LEU A 177 3.86 -12.63 0.55
N THR A 178 2.91 -13.53 0.33
CA THR A 178 2.46 -13.93 -1.01
C THR A 178 1.67 -12.80 -1.68
N ALA A 179 1.55 -12.86 -3.01
CA ALA A 179 0.71 -11.94 -3.79
C ALA A 179 -0.73 -11.78 -3.22
N LYS A 180 -1.36 -12.88 -2.80
CA LYS A 180 -2.70 -12.88 -2.22
C LYS A 180 -2.76 -12.20 -0.85
N GLU A 181 -1.74 -12.42 -0.01
CA GLU A 181 -1.64 -11.73 1.28
C GLU A 181 -1.39 -10.24 1.11
N CYS A 182 -0.61 -9.85 0.10
CA CYS A 182 -0.41 -8.45 -0.26
C CYS A 182 -1.74 -7.78 -0.62
N ILE A 183 -2.60 -8.44 -1.41
CA ILE A 183 -3.95 -7.93 -1.73
C ILE A 183 -4.83 -7.87 -0.47
N LYS A 184 -4.81 -8.95 0.33
CA LYS A 184 -5.57 -9.03 1.59
C LYS A 184 -5.24 -7.87 2.53
N TYR A 185 -3.96 -7.52 2.67
CA TYR A 185 -3.51 -6.43 3.53
C TYR A 185 -3.54 -5.05 2.87
N GLY A 186 -3.91 -4.97 1.59
CA GLY A 186 -4.01 -3.72 0.83
C GLY A 186 -2.65 -3.15 0.38
N PHE A 187 -1.61 -3.96 0.32
CA PHE A 187 -0.32 -3.58 -0.26
C PHE A 187 -0.30 -3.75 -1.78
N ALA A 188 -1.19 -4.58 -2.32
CA ALA A 188 -1.46 -4.69 -3.74
C ALA A 188 -2.96 -4.56 -4.01
N ASP A 189 -3.31 -4.13 -5.21
CA ASP A 189 -4.71 -3.93 -5.62
C ASP A 189 -5.25 -5.14 -6.39
N ARG A 190 -4.43 -5.75 -7.27
CA ARG A 190 -4.81 -6.93 -8.05
C ARG A 190 -3.62 -7.82 -8.46
N LEU A 191 -3.94 -9.03 -8.92
CA LEU A 191 -2.94 -9.89 -9.54
C LEU A 191 -2.67 -9.49 -10.99
N LEU A 192 -1.43 -9.69 -11.45
CA LEU A 192 -1.11 -9.58 -12.86
C LEU A 192 -1.93 -10.61 -13.66
N GLY A 193 -2.62 -10.14 -14.70
CA GLY A 193 -3.50 -10.95 -15.54
C GLY A 193 -4.97 -10.97 -15.11
N GLU A 194 -5.31 -10.38 -13.97
CA GLU A 194 -6.70 -10.02 -13.67
C GLU A 194 -7.04 -8.71 -14.40
N ALA A 195 -8.20 -8.68 -15.06
CA ALA A 195 -8.71 -7.46 -15.70
C ALA A 195 -8.87 -6.35 -14.66
N GLU A 196 -8.63 -5.10 -15.07
CA GLU A 196 -8.92 -3.94 -14.23
C GLU A 196 -10.39 -4.01 -13.80
N SER A 197 -10.64 -4.12 -12.50
CA SER A 197 -12.00 -4.02 -11.98
C SER A 197 -12.46 -2.58 -12.21
N GLU A 198 -13.47 -2.39 -13.06
CA GLU A 198 -14.12 -1.09 -13.18
C GLU A 198 -14.59 -0.63 -11.79
N PRO A 199 -14.49 0.68 -11.47
CA PRO A 199 -14.93 1.19 -10.18
C PRO A 199 -16.40 0.83 -9.95
N GLU A 200 -16.70 0.17 -8.83
CA GLU A 200 -18.07 -0.12 -8.42
C GLU A 200 -18.87 1.19 -8.37
N GLU A 201 -19.79 1.38 -9.32
CA GLU A 201 -20.80 2.44 -9.21
C GLU A 201 -21.60 2.19 -7.92
N PRO A 202 -21.89 3.24 -7.14
CA PRO A 202 -22.69 3.08 -5.94
C PRO A 202 -24.06 2.48 -6.31
N GLU A 203 -24.40 1.33 -5.73
CA GLU A 203 -25.69 0.68 -5.89
C GLU A 203 -26.81 1.71 -5.73
N LYS A 204 -27.51 1.99 -6.83
CA LYS A 204 -28.77 2.73 -6.78
C LYS A 204 -29.77 1.85 -6.04
N LYS A 205 -30.03 2.18 -4.77
CA LYS A 205 -31.23 1.68 -4.08
C LYS A 205 -32.44 2.12 -4.88
N GLU A 206 -33.16 1.17 -5.45
CA GLU A 206 -34.47 1.44 -6.04
C GLU A 206 -35.43 1.90 -4.93
N PRO A 207 -36.39 2.81 -5.22
CA PRO A 207 -37.36 3.25 -4.24
C PRO A 207 -38.32 2.10 -3.92
N ASP A 208 -38.57 1.88 -2.63
CA ASP A 208 -39.58 0.92 -2.15
C ASP A 208 -40.94 1.17 -2.84
N GLU A 209 -41.48 0.14 -3.50
CA GLU A 209 -42.85 0.14 -4.01
C GLU A 209 -43.84 0.27 -2.83
N GLU A 210 -44.65 1.34 -2.84
CA GLU A 210 -45.77 1.49 -1.92
C GLU A 210 -46.80 0.38 -2.14
N PRO A 211 -47.37 -0.23 -1.09
CA PRO A 211 -48.37 -1.28 -1.25
C PRO A 211 -49.71 -0.68 -1.71
N GLU A 212 -50.35 -1.32 -2.70
CA GLU A 212 -51.67 -0.95 -3.21
C GLU A 212 -52.78 -1.05 -2.14
N PRO A 213 -53.86 -0.26 -2.24
CA PRO A 213 -54.94 -0.26 -1.27
C PRO A 213 -55.92 -1.42 -1.51
N ASP A 214 -56.10 -2.27 -0.50
CA ASP A 214 -57.12 -3.32 -0.48
C ASP A 214 -58.54 -2.71 -0.56
N SER A 215 -59.29 -3.12 -1.59
CA SER A 215 -60.71 -2.78 -1.77
C SER A 215 -61.62 -3.75 -1.00
N ASP A 216 -62.34 -3.19 -0.03
CA ASP A 216 -63.71 -3.47 0.43
C ASP A 216 -64.33 -4.88 0.30
N GLY A 217 -64.74 -5.41 1.47
CA GLY A 217 -65.67 -6.53 1.59
C GLY A 217 -66.21 -6.75 3.01
N GLU A 218 -66.99 -5.77 3.50
CA GLU A 218 -68.08 -5.74 4.54
C GLU A 218 -68.17 -6.71 5.76
N PRO A 219 -68.93 -6.30 6.83
CA PRO A 219 -68.62 -6.64 8.22
C PRO A 219 -69.52 -7.72 8.83
N GLU A 220 -68.99 -8.46 9.81
CA GLU A 220 -69.79 -9.11 10.86
C GLU A 220 -69.47 -8.47 12.23
N LYS A 221 -70.52 -8.06 12.94
CA LYS A 221 -70.51 -7.66 14.36
C LYS A 221 -71.25 -8.74 15.18
N PRO A 222 -71.30 -8.62 16.52
CA PRO A 222 -70.21 -8.85 17.46
C PRO A 222 -70.65 -9.89 18.52
N ASP A 223 -69.72 -10.55 19.21
CA ASP A 223 -70.05 -11.07 20.54
C ASP A 223 -69.02 -10.63 21.58
N LYS A 224 -69.61 -10.16 22.67
CA LYS A 224 -68.97 -9.56 23.84
C LYS A 224 -68.41 -10.67 24.71
N GLU A 225 -67.22 -10.46 25.26
CA GLU A 225 -67.04 -10.53 26.71
C GLU A 225 -65.82 -9.69 27.12
N LYS A 226 -66.07 -8.84 28.11
CA LYS A 226 -65.11 -7.95 28.78
C LYS A 226 -64.37 -8.77 29.83
N GLU A 227 -63.11 -8.44 30.12
CA GLU A 227 -62.57 -7.98 31.43
C GLU A 227 -61.10 -8.46 31.46
N ASP A 228 -60.05 -7.80 31.98
CA ASP A 228 -59.94 -6.65 32.87
C ASP A 228 -58.43 -6.35 33.08
N PHE A 229 -58.13 -5.04 33.12
CA PHE A 229 -57.06 -4.29 33.80
C PHE A 229 -55.57 -4.47 33.50
N THR A 230 -55.06 -3.38 32.92
CA THR A 230 -53.93 -2.57 33.39
C THR A 230 -53.55 -2.72 34.88
N GLU A 231 -52.40 -3.31 35.19
CA GLU A 231 -51.52 -2.88 36.30
C GLU A 231 -50.20 -3.68 36.30
N LYS A 232 -49.12 -3.11 35.73
CA LYS A 232 -47.72 -3.19 36.22
C LYS A 232 -46.70 -2.61 35.21
N ALA A 233 -46.97 -1.42 34.70
CA ALA A 233 -45.89 -0.50 34.35
C ALA A 233 -45.52 0.24 35.63
N MET A 234 -44.42 -0.15 36.30
CA MET A 234 -43.61 0.59 37.30
C MET A 234 -42.83 -0.42 38.17
N SER A 235 -41.62 -0.82 37.79
CA SER A 235 -40.66 -1.47 38.72
C SER A 235 -39.20 -1.59 38.24
N ILE A 236 -38.71 -0.82 37.26
CA ILE A 236 -37.28 -0.90 36.89
C ILE A 236 -36.66 0.50 36.78
N ILE A 237 -36.57 1.18 37.92
CA ILE A 237 -35.56 2.22 38.19
C ILE A 237 -35.17 2.08 39.66
N GLY A 238 -33.97 1.58 39.91
CA GLY A 238 -33.40 1.46 41.25
C GLY A 238 -32.36 0.38 41.29
N ASP A 239 -31.11 0.74 40.97
CA ASP A 239 -29.92 0.36 41.74
C ASP A 239 -28.68 0.93 41.04
N PHE A 240 -28.52 2.25 41.22
CA PHE A 240 -27.27 2.98 41.08
C PHE A 240 -26.84 3.29 42.51
N PHE A 241 -25.62 2.88 42.89
CA PHE A 241 -24.97 2.85 44.23
C PHE A 241 -25.08 1.54 45.02
N MET A 242 -24.10 0.65 44.83
CA MET A 242 -23.12 0.29 45.87
C MET A 242 -21.82 -0.22 45.22
#